data_AF-A0AAT9QE14-F1
#
_entry.id   AF-A0AAT9QE14-F1
#
_cell.length_a   1.000
_cell.length_b   1.000
_cell.length_c   1.000
_cell.angle_alpha   90.00
_cell.angle_beta   90.00
_cell.angle_gamma   90.00
#
_symmetry.space_group_name_H-M   'P 1'
#
loop_
_entity.id
_entity.type
_entity.pdbx_description
1 polymer ?
#
loop_
_entity_poly.entity_id
_entity_poly.type
_entity_poly.pdbx_seq_one_letter_code
_entity_poly.pdbx_strand_id
1 'polypeptide(L)'
;MGDEYAARHNPFVYFAGITGSPDCAANDVDLGALKTDLASAATTPNLSMITPNLCHDGHDSPCVDGQPGGLASADAWLRQWVPAITSSPAFKQDGVLVVTFDESDGPQSDASACCGEGPGPNAALPGITGMGGGRVGALVLSPFTKGGTWSTTPYNHYSLLASIEDTFGLPYLGYAGTPGLNRFGLDVYNASN
;
A
#
# COMPACT_ATOMS: atom_id res chain seq x y z
N MET A 1 11.55 -3.31 24.59
CA MET A 1 10.92 -4.13 23.54
C MET A 1 10.27 -3.13 22.61
N GLY A 2 10.74 -3.10 21.37
CA GLY A 2 10.46 -2.02 20.42
C GLY A 2 9.02 -2.02 19.94
N ASP A 3 8.67 -0.99 19.19
CA ASP A 3 7.41 -0.78 18.46
C ASP A 3 7.08 -1.86 17.40
N GLU A 4 7.88 -2.91 17.30
CA GLU A 4 7.81 -3.96 16.27
C GLU A 4 7.91 -3.40 14.83
N TYR A 5 8.61 -2.27 14.67
CA TYR A 5 8.92 -1.70 13.37
C TYR A 5 9.87 -2.60 12.58
N ALA A 6 9.56 -2.78 11.30
CA ALA A 6 10.39 -3.51 10.35
C ALA A 6 10.80 -2.60 9.19
N ALA A 7 12.07 -2.17 9.17
CA ALA A 7 12.60 -1.31 8.11
C ALA A 7 12.39 -1.90 6.70
N ARG A 8 12.38 -3.24 6.57
CA ARG A 8 12.11 -3.93 5.29
C ARG A 8 10.73 -3.64 4.69
N HIS A 9 9.76 -3.21 5.49
CA HIS A 9 8.42 -2.84 5.01
C HIS A 9 8.26 -1.31 4.81
N ASN A 10 9.34 -0.54 4.97
CA ASN A 10 9.40 0.89 4.68
C ASN A 10 10.39 1.12 3.52
N PRO A 11 9.91 1.23 2.26
CA PRO A 11 10.80 1.33 1.11
C PRO A 11 11.62 2.63 1.10
N PHE A 12 11.14 3.71 1.72
CA PHE A 12 11.76 5.03 1.64
C PHE A 12 13.12 5.10 2.34
N VAL A 13 13.30 4.35 3.44
CA VAL A 13 14.55 4.36 4.21
C VAL A 13 15.73 3.70 3.48
N TYR A 14 15.48 3.02 2.36
CA TYR A 14 16.53 2.44 1.52
C TYR A 14 17.16 3.42 0.53
N PHE A 15 16.61 4.63 0.39
CA PHE A 15 17.12 5.65 -0.52
C PHE A 15 17.88 6.73 0.23
N ALA A 16 19.19 6.83 -0.03
CA ALA A 16 20.06 7.85 0.56
C ALA A 16 19.60 9.29 0.25
N GLY A 17 18.98 9.51 -0.91
CA GLY A 17 18.40 10.81 -1.29
C GLY A 17 17.20 11.22 -0.42
N ILE A 18 16.53 10.25 0.21
CA ILE A 18 15.45 10.50 1.17
C ILE A 18 16.06 10.63 2.57
N THR A 19 16.78 9.61 3.05
CA THR A 19 17.30 9.58 4.43
C THR A 19 18.34 10.66 4.73
N GLY A 20 19.04 11.18 3.72
CA GLY A 20 19.93 12.34 3.85
C GLY A 20 19.22 13.69 3.79
N SER A 21 17.93 13.74 3.42
CA SER A 21 17.13 14.95 3.37
C SER A 21 16.54 15.28 4.74
N PRO A 22 16.48 16.57 5.16
CA PRO A 22 15.74 16.97 6.35
C PRO A 22 14.26 16.57 6.30
N ASP A 23 13.70 16.41 5.10
CA ASP A 23 12.30 16.03 4.89
C ASP A 23 11.99 14.61 5.40
N CYS A 24 13.00 13.73 5.51
CA CYS A 24 12.81 12.38 6.02
C CYS A 24 12.24 12.40 7.44
N ALA A 25 12.79 13.25 8.32
CA ALA A 25 12.32 13.35 9.70
C ALA A 25 10.91 13.94 9.82
N ALA A 26 10.45 14.66 8.80
CA ALA A 26 9.11 15.25 8.76
C ALA A 26 8.06 14.32 8.15
N ASN A 27 8.46 13.43 7.22
CA ASN A 27 7.55 12.62 6.42
C ASN A 27 7.61 11.11 6.71
N ASP A 28 8.71 10.60 7.26
CA ASP A 28 8.85 9.22 7.71
C ASP A 28 8.67 9.18 9.23
N VAL A 29 7.43 8.98 9.66
CA VAL A 29 6.97 9.22 11.03
C VAL A 29 6.12 8.05 11.55
N ASP A 30 5.96 8.00 12.88
CA ASP A 30 5.04 7.07 13.51
C ASP A 30 3.57 7.34 13.10
N LEU A 31 2.79 6.26 12.98
CA LEU A 31 1.38 6.30 12.61
C LEU A 31 0.53 7.19 13.52
N GLY A 32 0.96 7.45 14.76
CA GLY A 32 0.31 8.37 15.68
C GLY A 32 0.07 9.77 15.10
N ALA A 33 0.95 10.24 14.20
CA ALA A 33 0.81 11.54 13.52
C ALA A 33 -0.46 11.62 12.65
N LEU A 34 -0.87 10.50 12.02
CA LEU A 34 -1.98 10.45 11.08
C LEU A 34 -3.30 10.93 11.68
N LYS A 35 -3.52 10.76 12.99
CA LYS A 35 -4.73 11.25 13.67
C LYS A 35 -4.86 12.78 13.58
N THR A 36 -3.76 13.49 13.71
CA THR A 36 -3.72 14.95 13.59
C THR A 36 -3.87 15.37 12.14
N ASP A 37 -3.20 14.66 11.22
CA ASP A 37 -3.24 14.95 9.79
C ASP A 37 -4.66 14.85 9.24
N LEU A 38 -5.40 13.79 9.61
CA LEU A 38 -6.78 13.55 9.15
C LEU A 38 -7.82 14.57 9.68
N ALA A 39 -7.44 15.51 10.55
CA ALA A 39 -8.36 16.47 11.14
C ALA A 39 -8.96 17.46 10.12
N SER A 40 -8.26 17.75 9.03
CA SER A 40 -8.71 18.67 7.98
C SER A 40 -8.11 18.34 6.62
N ALA A 41 -8.77 18.74 5.53
CA ALA A 41 -8.22 18.57 4.19
C ALA A 41 -6.88 19.30 3.98
N ALA A 42 -6.62 20.38 4.73
CA ALA A 42 -5.38 21.14 4.64
C ALA A 42 -4.20 20.49 5.36
N THR A 43 -4.47 19.57 6.30
CA THR A 43 -3.45 18.89 7.11
C THR A 43 -3.19 17.47 6.63
N THR A 44 -4.14 16.85 5.90
CA THR A 44 -3.95 15.51 5.34
C THR A 44 -2.91 15.56 4.21
N PRO A 45 -1.85 14.73 4.26
CA PRO A 45 -0.92 14.58 3.14
C PRO A 45 -1.65 14.16 1.87
N ASN A 46 -1.17 14.63 0.72
CA ASN A 46 -1.70 14.19 -0.57
C ASN A 46 -1.48 12.70 -0.82
N LEU A 47 -0.39 12.13 -0.28
CA LEU A 47 -0.08 10.70 -0.33
C LEU A 47 0.41 10.26 1.06
N SER A 48 -0.18 9.19 1.59
CA SER A 48 0.29 8.51 2.80
C SER A 48 0.45 7.02 2.51
N MET A 49 1.67 6.51 2.69
CA MET A 49 1.93 5.06 2.72
C MET A 49 1.94 4.62 4.18
N ILE A 50 1.03 3.73 4.54
CA ILE A 50 0.89 3.23 5.91
C ILE A 50 1.28 1.76 5.92
N THR A 51 2.30 1.44 6.70
CA THR A 51 2.74 0.07 6.95
C THR A 51 2.48 -0.26 8.42
N PRO A 52 1.65 -1.27 8.75
CA PRO A 52 1.50 -1.72 10.13
C PRO A 52 2.81 -2.29 10.68
N ASN A 53 2.94 -2.37 12.01
CA ASN A 53 4.04 -3.10 12.62
C ASN A 53 3.83 -4.62 12.50
N LEU A 54 4.82 -5.42 12.88
CA LEU A 54 4.80 -6.87 12.67
C LEU A 54 3.62 -7.59 13.35
N CYS A 55 3.11 -7.07 14.47
CA CYS A 55 1.94 -7.65 15.14
C CYS A 55 0.62 -7.44 14.38
N HIS A 56 0.53 -6.39 13.55
CA HIS A 56 -0.71 -5.96 12.89
C HIS A 56 -0.66 -6.03 11.36
N ASP A 57 0.47 -6.42 10.76
CA ASP A 57 0.62 -6.54 9.30
C ASP A 57 -0.07 -7.78 8.70
N GLY A 58 -0.48 -8.71 9.57
CA GLY A 58 -1.18 -9.93 9.19
C GLY A 58 -0.27 -11.15 9.00
N HIS A 59 1.04 -11.00 9.16
CA HIS A 59 2.03 -12.06 8.98
C HIS A 59 2.37 -12.77 10.30
N ASP A 60 2.89 -12.05 11.30
CA ASP A 60 3.41 -12.68 12.52
C ASP A 60 2.28 -13.16 13.43
N SER A 61 2.28 -14.45 13.79
CA SER A 61 1.29 -15.02 14.71
C SER A 61 1.90 -16.18 15.53
N PRO A 62 1.95 -16.07 16.87
CA PRO A 62 1.61 -14.90 17.70
C PRO A 62 2.60 -13.75 17.51
N CYS A 63 2.26 -12.56 18.02
CA CYS A 63 3.18 -11.43 18.09
C CYS A 63 4.36 -11.72 19.02
N VAL A 64 5.46 -10.97 18.90
CA VAL A 64 6.67 -11.18 19.71
C VAL A 64 6.42 -10.99 21.20
N ASP A 65 5.48 -10.12 21.57
CA ASP A 65 5.03 -9.88 22.94
C ASP A 65 4.03 -10.92 23.48
N GLY A 66 3.64 -11.90 22.65
CA GLY A 66 2.70 -12.97 22.99
C GLY A 66 1.23 -12.64 22.79
N GLN A 67 0.87 -11.45 22.29
CA GLN A 67 -0.50 -11.16 21.85
C GLN A 67 -0.89 -12.01 20.63
N PRO A 68 -2.20 -12.17 20.36
CA PRO A 68 -2.64 -12.70 19.08
C PRO A 68 -2.04 -11.85 17.95
N GLY A 69 -1.57 -12.50 16.89
CA GLY A 69 -1.10 -11.85 15.67
C GLY A 69 -1.86 -12.35 14.43
N GLY A 70 -1.27 -12.19 13.25
CA GLY A 70 -1.84 -12.64 11.98
C GLY A 70 -3.11 -11.89 11.60
N LEU A 71 -3.95 -12.52 10.76
CA LEU A 71 -5.13 -11.87 10.17
C LEU A 71 -6.16 -11.35 11.19
N ALA A 72 -6.25 -11.96 12.38
CA ALA A 72 -7.17 -11.49 13.42
C ALA A 72 -6.74 -10.12 13.97
N SER A 73 -5.45 -9.91 14.18
CA SER A 73 -4.90 -8.64 14.66
C SER A 73 -4.87 -7.58 13.57
N ALA A 74 -4.62 -7.98 12.32
CA ALA A 74 -4.77 -7.11 11.17
C ALA A 74 -6.23 -6.62 10.99
N ASP A 75 -7.23 -7.50 11.10
CA ASP A 75 -8.65 -7.10 11.04
C ASP A 75 -9.02 -6.13 12.17
N ALA A 76 -8.58 -6.41 13.41
CA ALA A 76 -8.81 -5.51 14.53
C ALA A 76 -8.17 -4.12 14.32
N TRP A 77 -6.96 -4.08 13.77
CA TRP A 77 -6.26 -2.84 13.44
C TRP A 77 -6.96 -2.07 12.31
N LEU A 78 -7.39 -2.75 11.24
CA LEU A 78 -8.12 -2.13 10.13
C LEU A 78 -9.49 -1.58 10.58
N ARG A 79 -10.18 -2.25 11.51
CA ARG A 79 -11.44 -1.74 12.10
C ARG A 79 -11.28 -0.41 12.82
N GLN A 80 -10.08 -0.08 13.30
CA GLN A 80 -9.79 1.22 13.88
C GLN A 80 -9.48 2.26 12.80
N TRP A 81 -8.58 1.95 11.87
CA TRP A 81 -8.00 2.95 10.97
C TRP A 81 -8.83 3.20 9.71
N VAL A 82 -9.48 2.19 9.14
CA VAL A 82 -10.33 2.38 7.96
C VAL A 82 -11.46 3.37 8.25
N PRO A 83 -12.23 3.29 9.35
CA PRO A 83 -13.24 4.30 9.66
C PRO A 83 -12.63 5.68 9.94
N ALA A 84 -11.47 5.76 10.60
CA ALA A 84 -10.80 7.04 10.86
C ALA A 84 -10.42 7.76 9.55
N ILE A 85 -9.84 7.03 8.59
CA ILE A 85 -9.46 7.56 7.28
C ILE A 85 -10.70 7.93 6.47
N THR A 86 -11.63 7.00 6.29
CA THR A 86 -12.82 7.19 5.44
C THR A 86 -13.80 8.25 5.97
N SER A 87 -13.75 8.57 7.27
CA SER A 87 -14.55 9.64 7.87
C SER A 87 -13.89 11.02 7.80
N SER A 88 -12.61 11.10 7.43
CA SER A 88 -11.84 12.35 7.38
C SER A 88 -12.37 13.32 6.29
N PRO A 89 -12.16 14.64 6.45
CA PRO A 89 -12.59 15.62 5.45
C PRO A 89 -11.94 15.41 4.08
N ALA A 90 -10.63 15.14 4.04
CA ALA A 90 -9.91 14.88 2.78
C ALA A 90 -10.48 13.66 2.04
N PHE A 91 -10.71 12.55 2.76
CA PHE A 91 -11.23 11.35 2.12
C PHE A 91 -12.62 11.57 1.51
N LYS A 92 -13.51 12.25 2.23
CA LYS A 92 -14.88 12.55 1.77
C LYS A 92 -14.92 13.50 0.57
N GLN A 93 -13.90 14.33 0.41
CA GLN A 93 -13.81 15.25 -0.72
C GLN A 93 -13.54 14.47 -2.01
N ASP A 94 -12.43 13.73 -2.05
CA ASP A 94 -11.94 13.07 -3.26
C ASP A 94 -10.91 11.95 -2.98
N GLY A 95 -10.90 11.38 -1.77
CA GLY A 95 -9.87 10.43 -1.38
C GLY A 95 -10.03 9.02 -1.94
N VAL A 96 -8.90 8.30 -1.93
CA VAL A 96 -8.80 6.89 -2.25
C VAL A 96 -7.98 6.21 -1.16
N LEU A 97 -8.50 5.12 -0.61
CA LEU A 97 -7.77 4.21 0.29
C LEU A 97 -7.63 2.88 -0.43
N VAL A 98 -6.38 2.45 -0.59
CA VAL A 98 -6.04 1.13 -1.13
C VAL A 98 -5.46 0.31 0.01
N VAL A 99 -6.12 -0.81 0.35
CA VAL A 99 -5.59 -1.81 1.28
C VAL A 99 -5.12 -2.99 0.45
N THR A 100 -3.84 -3.32 0.53
CA THR A 100 -3.21 -4.41 -0.22
C THR A 100 -2.10 -5.06 0.62
N PHE A 101 -1.46 -6.07 0.07
CA PHE A 101 -0.38 -6.83 0.70
C PHE A 101 0.85 -6.78 -0.21
N ASP A 102 2.04 -6.84 0.36
CA ASP A 102 3.31 -6.83 -0.37
C ASP A 102 3.60 -8.15 -1.09
N GLU A 103 3.09 -9.26 -0.53
CA GLU A 103 3.26 -10.61 -1.07
C GLU A 103 2.14 -11.57 -0.67
N SER A 104 2.08 -12.71 -1.36
CA SER A 104 1.24 -13.84 -0.96
C SER A 104 1.83 -14.54 0.28
N ASP A 105 1.26 -15.68 0.70
CA ASP A 105 1.65 -16.45 1.90
C ASP A 105 3.05 -17.11 1.82
N GLY A 106 3.94 -16.56 1.00
CA GLY A 106 5.34 -16.96 0.84
C GLY A 106 5.66 -17.57 -0.53
N PRO A 107 6.95 -17.63 -0.88
CA PRO A 107 7.42 -18.09 -2.19
C PRO A 107 7.13 -19.57 -2.48
N GLN A 108 6.86 -20.38 -1.44
CA GLN A 108 6.45 -21.77 -1.57
C GLN A 108 4.98 -21.90 -2.00
N SER A 109 4.17 -20.86 -1.78
CA SER A 109 2.75 -20.81 -2.09
C SER A 109 2.52 -20.22 -3.47
N ASP A 110 2.97 -18.98 -3.69
CA ASP A 110 2.85 -18.29 -4.98
C ASP A 110 3.91 -17.19 -5.11
N ALA A 111 4.80 -17.33 -6.09
CA ALA A 111 5.77 -16.31 -6.47
C ALA A 111 5.62 -15.91 -7.96
N SER A 112 4.40 -16.07 -8.49
CA SER A 112 4.08 -15.68 -9.85
C SER A 112 4.06 -14.16 -10.01
N ALA A 113 4.31 -13.71 -11.23
CA ALA A 113 4.17 -12.32 -11.64
C ALA A 113 3.18 -12.22 -12.79
N CYS A 114 2.63 -11.03 -13.00
CA CYS A 114 1.79 -10.74 -14.16
C CYS A 114 2.24 -9.44 -14.83
N CYS A 115 1.58 -9.13 -15.95
CA CYS A 115 1.42 -7.74 -16.37
C CYS A 115 2.74 -7.05 -16.74
N GLY A 116 3.73 -7.80 -17.23
CA GLY A 116 5.01 -7.26 -17.67
C GLY A 116 6.00 -6.97 -16.54
N GLU A 117 5.73 -7.41 -15.31
CA GLU A 117 6.69 -7.35 -14.21
C GLU A 117 7.93 -8.19 -14.52
N GLY A 118 9.09 -7.58 -14.30
CA GLY A 118 10.40 -8.10 -14.65
C GLY A 118 11.41 -8.00 -13.52
N PRO A 119 12.67 -8.40 -13.75
CA PRO A 119 13.69 -8.39 -12.72
C PRO A 119 13.99 -6.95 -12.26
N GLY A 120 14.29 -6.79 -10.97
CA GLY A 120 14.76 -5.52 -10.41
C GLY A 120 16.26 -5.32 -10.64
N PRO A 121 16.76 -4.07 -10.55
CA PRO A 121 18.19 -3.76 -10.74
C PRO A 121 19.14 -4.57 -9.85
N ASN A 122 18.67 -4.94 -8.65
CA ASN A 122 19.43 -5.70 -7.65
C ASN A 122 18.74 -7.01 -7.24
N ALA A 123 17.70 -7.44 -7.96
CA ALA A 123 16.90 -8.62 -7.61
C ALA A 123 16.43 -9.33 -8.88
N ALA A 124 17.16 -10.37 -9.30
CA ALA A 124 16.83 -11.15 -10.49
C ALA A 124 15.47 -11.85 -10.38
N LEU A 125 15.08 -12.23 -9.16
CA LEU A 125 13.77 -12.81 -8.82
C LEU A 125 13.21 -11.99 -7.64
N PRO A 126 12.49 -10.88 -7.90
CA PRO A 126 12.11 -9.94 -6.85
C PRO A 126 11.03 -10.48 -5.88
N GLY A 127 10.35 -11.58 -6.20
CA GLY A 127 9.29 -12.19 -5.39
C GLY A 127 9.74 -13.38 -4.53
N ILE A 128 10.93 -13.28 -3.95
CA ILE A 128 11.59 -14.24 -3.05
C ILE A 128 11.96 -15.63 -3.62
N THR A 129 11.23 -16.28 -4.55
CA THR A 129 11.87 -17.23 -5.51
C THR A 129 11.24 -17.25 -6.91
N GLY A 130 10.47 -16.22 -7.25
CA GLY A 130 9.86 -16.05 -8.57
C GLY A 130 9.92 -14.61 -9.05
N MET A 131 9.25 -14.35 -10.16
CA MET A 131 9.27 -13.03 -10.80
C MET A 131 8.44 -11.98 -10.05
N GLY A 132 7.58 -12.37 -9.11
CA GLY A 132 6.68 -11.48 -8.38
C GLY A 132 6.22 -12.10 -7.07
N GLY A 133 5.55 -11.32 -6.22
CA GLY A 133 5.11 -11.74 -4.88
C GLY A 133 3.93 -12.71 -4.85
N GLY A 134 3.44 -13.18 -6.00
CA GLY A 134 2.21 -13.96 -6.12
C GLY A 134 0.95 -13.11 -6.11
N ARG A 135 -0.21 -13.77 -6.08
CA ARG A 135 -1.52 -13.10 -6.13
C ARG A 135 -1.99 -12.64 -4.76
N VAL A 136 -2.02 -11.33 -4.56
CA VAL A 136 -2.54 -10.68 -3.35
C VAL A 136 -3.94 -10.09 -3.54
N GLY A 137 -4.61 -9.81 -2.42
CA GLY A 137 -5.84 -9.02 -2.41
C GLY A 137 -5.56 -7.52 -2.52
N ALA A 138 -6.51 -6.79 -3.12
CA ALA A 138 -6.55 -5.34 -3.09
C ALA A 138 -7.99 -4.87 -2.91
N LEU A 139 -8.22 -4.07 -1.86
CA LEU A 139 -9.48 -3.40 -1.60
C LEU A 139 -9.30 -1.90 -1.89
N VAL A 140 -10.15 -1.35 -2.75
CA VAL A 140 -10.18 0.08 -3.03
C VAL A 140 -11.45 0.68 -2.44
N LEU A 141 -11.29 1.70 -1.61
CA LEU A 141 -12.37 2.49 -1.04
C LEU A 141 -12.23 3.93 -1.53
N SER A 142 -13.28 4.48 -2.11
CA SER A 142 -13.33 5.86 -2.56
C SER A 142 -14.79 6.29 -2.74
N PRO A 143 -15.14 7.59 -2.59
CA PRO A 143 -16.42 8.12 -3.06
C PRO A 143 -16.70 7.81 -4.54
N PHE A 144 -15.66 7.55 -5.34
CA PHE A 144 -15.76 7.26 -6.77
C PHE A 144 -15.80 5.76 -7.12
N THR A 145 -15.80 4.87 -6.11
CA THR A 145 -15.88 3.42 -6.30
C THR A 145 -17.23 2.89 -5.82
N LYS A 146 -17.96 2.20 -6.69
CA LYS A 146 -19.23 1.56 -6.34
C LYS A 146 -18.97 0.37 -5.42
N GLY A 147 -19.53 0.44 -4.21
CA GLY A 147 -19.46 -0.66 -3.24
C GLY A 147 -20.05 -1.97 -3.77
N GLY A 148 -19.46 -3.09 -3.36
CA GLY A 148 -19.89 -4.44 -3.75
C GLY A 148 -19.52 -4.84 -5.18
N THR A 149 -18.64 -4.09 -5.85
CA THR A 149 -18.10 -4.45 -7.16
C THR A 149 -16.70 -5.05 -7.05
N TRP A 150 -16.27 -5.77 -8.08
CA TRP A 150 -14.92 -6.31 -8.21
C TRP A 150 -14.46 -6.18 -9.66
N SER A 151 -13.16 -6.03 -9.85
CA SER A 151 -12.52 -6.04 -11.17
C SER A 151 -11.86 -7.39 -11.42
N THR A 152 -11.91 -7.87 -12.66
CA THR A 152 -11.13 -9.01 -13.15
C THR A 152 -9.92 -8.56 -13.98
N THR A 153 -9.71 -7.25 -14.12
CA THR A 153 -8.52 -6.68 -14.77
C THR A 153 -7.27 -7.12 -14.02
N PRO A 154 -6.24 -7.63 -14.72
CA PRO A 154 -5.01 -8.01 -14.06
C PRO A 154 -4.17 -6.77 -13.71
N TYR A 155 -3.76 -6.68 -12.45
CA TYR A 155 -2.95 -5.60 -11.88
C TYR A 155 -1.77 -6.19 -11.09
N ASN A 156 -0.66 -5.43 -11.01
CA ASN A 156 0.46 -5.67 -10.10
C ASN A 156 0.77 -4.40 -9.28
N HIS A 157 1.80 -4.41 -8.44
CA HIS A 157 2.16 -3.22 -7.66
C HIS A 157 2.58 -2.02 -8.52
N TYR A 158 3.15 -2.26 -9.70
CA TYR A 158 3.45 -1.19 -10.65
C TYR A 158 2.19 -0.58 -11.27
N SER A 159 1.09 -1.33 -11.39
CA SER A 159 -0.21 -0.76 -11.77
C SER A 159 -0.71 0.25 -10.75
N LEU A 160 -0.56 -0.04 -9.45
CA LEU A 160 -0.90 0.90 -8.39
C LEU A 160 0.00 2.13 -8.44
N LEU A 161 1.31 1.94 -8.58
CA LEU A 161 2.28 3.05 -8.72
C LEU A 161 1.95 3.94 -9.91
N ALA A 162 1.72 3.37 -11.10
CA ALA A 162 1.34 4.10 -12.30
C ALA A 162 0.03 4.88 -12.12
N SER A 163 -0.93 4.34 -11.37
CA SER A 163 -2.21 5.01 -11.07
C SER A 163 -2.03 6.21 -10.13
N ILE A 164 -1.12 6.09 -9.16
CA ILE A 164 -0.72 7.20 -8.28
C ILE A 164 0.00 8.28 -9.12
N GLU A 165 0.94 7.88 -9.96
CA GLU A 165 1.71 8.79 -10.83
C GLU A 165 0.80 9.53 -11.81
N ASP A 166 -0.20 8.86 -12.40
CA ASP A 166 -1.24 9.50 -13.23
C ASP A 166 -2.01 10.56 -12.46
N THR A 167 -2.43 10.24 -11.23
CA THR A 167 -3.22 11.14 -10.38
C THR A 167 -2.46 12.43 -10.06
N PHE A 168 -1.15 12.31 -9.81
CA PHE A 168 -0.29 13.45 -9.49
C PHE A 168 0.40 14.10 -10.69
N GLY A 169 0.20 13.58 -11.92
CA GLY A 169 0.89 14.07 -13.11
C GLY A 169 2.40 13.88 -13.07
N LEU A 170 2.86 12.79 -12.45
CA LEU A 170 4.27 12.46 -12.27
C LEU A 170 4.80 11.58 -13.42
N PRO A 171 6.10 11.62 -13.72
CA PRO A 171 6.72 10.66 -14.62
C PRO A 171 6.71 9.26 -14.00
N TYR A 172 6.58 8.23 -14.84
CA TYR A 172 6.55 6.84 -14.37
C TYR A 172 7.91 6.33 -13.91
N LEU A 173 7.92 5.66 -12.76
CA LEU A 173 9.10 4.98 -12.21
C LEU A 173 9.09 3.47 -12.47
N GLY A 174 10.27 2.91 -12.73
CA GLY A 174 10.44 1.46 -12.89
C GLY A 174 9.51 0.87 -13.95
N TYR A 175 8.84 -0.24 -13.62
CA TYR A 175 7.92 -0.91 -14.54
C TYR A 175 6.55 -0.22 -14.66
N ALA A 176 6.27 0.86 -13.93
CA ALA A 176 5.03 1.64 -14.06
C ALA A 176 4.85 2.22 -15.47
N GLY A 177 5.96 2.50 -16.17
CA GLY A 177 5.97 2.99 -17.55
C GLY A 177 5.91 1.91 -18.63
N THR A 178 5.71 0.64 -18.28
CA THR A 178 5.71 -0.47 -19.25
C THR A 178 4.51 -0.36 -20.20
N PRO A 179 4.72 -0.41 -21.54
CA PRO A 179 3.62 -0.39 -22.49
C PRO A 179 2.59 -1.50 -22.22
N GLY A 180 1.32 -1.12 -22.16
CA GLY A 180 0.21 -2.07 -21.94
C GLY A 180 -0.04 -2.44 -20.47
N LEU A 181 0.66 -1.83 -19.51
CA LEU A 181 0.34 -2.00 -18.09
C LEU A 181 -1.05 -1.39 -17.78
N ASN A 182 -1.92 -2.18 -17.14
CA ASN A 182 -3.21 -1.68 -16.68
C ASN A 182 -3.02 -0.71 -15.51
N ARG A 183 -3.86 0.32 -15.47
CA ARG A 183 -3.91 1.35 -14.43
C ARG A 183 -5.36 1.48 -13.99
N PHE A 184 -5.59 1.97 -12.78
CA PHE A 184 -6.94 2.13 -12.25
C PHE A 184 -7.75 3.04 -13.15
N GLY A 185 -8.83 2.50 -13.71
CA GLY A 185 -9.72 3.20 -14.62
C GLY A 185 -11.18 3.02 -14.21
N LEU A 186 -12.08 2.99 -15.19
CA LEU A 186 -13.52 2.85 -14.98
C LEU A 186 -13.95 1.48 -14.44
N ASP A 187 -13.04 0.52 -14.32
CA ASP A 187 -13.30 -0.73 -13.60
C ASP A 187 -13.13 -0.56 -12.08
N VAL A 188 -12.32 0.42 -11.64
CA VAL A 188 -12.09 0.79 -10.22
C VAL A 188 -12.93 2.00 -9.82
N TYR A 189 -12.89 3.07 -10.60
CA TYR A 189 -13.64 4.31 -10.38
C TYR A 189 -14.96 4.28 -11.18
N ASN A 190 -15.88 3.45 -10.72
CA ASN A 190 -17.10 3.07 -11.43
C ASN A 190 -18.39 3.59 -10.76
N ALA A 191 -18.28 4.46 -9.76
CA ALA A 191 -19.45 5.13 -9.19
C ALA A 191 -20.05 6.10 -10.23
N SER A 192 -21.38 6.14 -10.30
CA SER A 192 -22.08 7.18 -11.04
C SER A 192 -22.19 8.41 -10.13
N ASN A 193 -21.78 9.58 -10.63
CA ASN A 193 -22.01 10.86 -9.96
C ASN A 193 -23.50 11.14 -9.75
#